data_AF-A0A5Q4HDT0-F1
#
_entry.id   AF-A0A5Q4HDT0-F1
#
_cell.length_a   1.000
_cell.length_b   1.000
_cell.length_c   1.000
_cell.angle_alpha   90.00
_cell.angle_beta   90.00
_cell.angle_gamma   90.00
#
_symmetry.space_group_name_H-M   'P 1'
#
loop_
_entity.id
_entity.type
_entity.pdbx_description
1 polymer ?
#
loop_
_entity_poly.entity_id
_entity_poly.type
_entity_poly.pdbx_seq_one_letter_code
_entity_poly.pdbx_strand_id
1 'polypeptide(L)'
;MLRVETGKARCKAESTTDAAEIECEQAGGPVAILSGKGCVRLSESRESAAQGPQEPPSIVEFCTGRYGCDPDTLVANALFADGAAALVGRSATSGDEAWGMVAAGSNLMPDAEDSMTWRIGNHGFQMTLSPRVPDLIGAHLRPWLEAWLASLGRRLEDLNSWAVHPGGPRVLTSVAKALGLSEATLATSAEILAECGNMSSLTVLFILQRLQQQGARLPCLALGFGPGLVAEAALLE
;
A
#
# COMPACT_ATOMS: atom_id res chain seq x y z
N MET A 1 -7.17 -3.19 16.77
CA MET A 1 -5.71 -3.09 17.02
C MET A 1 -4.95 -3.71 15.86
N LEU A 2 -4.00 -2.98 15.28
CA LEU A 2 -3.14 -3.41 14.17
C LEU A 2 -1.67 -3.37 14.58
N ARG A 3 -0.97 -4.49 14.40
CA ARG A 3 0.49 -4.59 14.58
C ARG A 3 1.13 -5.04 13.27
N VAL A 4 2.13 -4.29 12.81
CA VAL A 4 2.90 -4.62 11.61
C VAL A 4 4.25 -5.20 12.01
N GLU A 5 4.58 -6.35 11.46
CA GLU A 5 5.93 -6.93 11.49
C GLU A 5 6.51 -6.94 10.07
N THR A 6 7.77 -6.56 9.92
CA THR A 6 8.42 -6.43 8.61
C THR A 6 9.78 -7.11 8.63
N GLY A 7 10.15 -7.77 7.54
CA GLY A 7 11.47 -8.34 7.35
C GLY A 7 12.06 -7.92 6.00
N LYS A 8 13.33 -7.48 6.00
CA LYS A 8 14.09 -7.36 4.74
C LYS A 8 14.65 -8.72 4.37
N ALA A 9 14.22 -9.29 3.26
CA ALA A 9 14.91 -10.42 2.65
C ALA A 9 16.19 -9.90 1.99
N ARG A 10 17.38 -10.23 2.52
CA ARG A 10 18.63 -10.13 1.76
C ARG A 10 18.77 -11.42 0.97
N CYS A 11 18.47 -11.39 -0.33
CA CYS A 11 18.86 -12.48 -1.22
C CYS A 11 20.40 -12.53 -1.25
N LYS A 12 21.01 -13.48 -0.53
CA LYS A 12 22.27 -14.05 -0.98
C LYS A 12 21.91 -14.93 -2.17
N ALA A 13 22.48 -14.63 -3.33
CA ALA A 13 22.35 -15.48 -4.50
C ALA A 13 23.07 -16.81 -4.21
N GLU A 14 22.32 -17.80 -3.71
CA GLU A 14 22.70 -19.21 -3.80
C GLU A 14 21.69 -19.88 -4.73
N SER A 15 22.23 -20.50 -5.77
CA SER A 15 21.48 -21.09 -6.86
C SER A 15 20.78 -22.36 -6.41
N THR A 16 19.46 -22.35 -6.31
CA THR A 16 18.65 -23.57 -6.51
C THR A 16 17.32 -23.20 -7.16
N THR A 17 17.11 -23.74 -8.35
CA THR A 17 15.83 -23.92 -9.03
C THR A 17 14.87 -24.70 -8.13
N ASP A 18 13.70 -24.13 -7.82
CA ASP A 18 12.42 -24.84 -7.77
C ASP A 18 11.28 -23.83 -7.72
N ALA A 19 10.31 -23.98 -8.63
CA ALA A 19 9.11 -23.15 -8.69
C ALA A 19 8.05 -23.74 -7.75
N ALA A 20 7.51 -22.92 -6.85
CA ALA A 20 6.35 -23.30 -6.04
C ALA A 20 5.07 -22.72 -6.68
N GLU A 21 4.20 -23.60 -7.18
CA GLU A 21 2.81 -23.28 -7.46
C GLU A 21 2.06 -23.13 -6.13
N ILE A 22 1.24 -22.08 -6.00
CA ILE A 22 0.33 -21.89 -4.87
C ILE A 22 -1.08 -21.83 -5.45
N GLU A 23 -1.81 -22.94 -5.34
CA GLU A 23 -3.27 -22.97 -5.47
C GLU A 23 -3.87 -22.39 -4.17
N CYS A 24 -4.78 -21.42 -4.30
CA CYS A 24 -5.47 -20.82 -3.17
C CYS A 24 -6.96 -21.18 -3.24
N GLU A 25 -7.37 -22.15 -2.42
CA GLU A 25 -8.78 -22.51 -2.20
C GLU A 25 -9.36 -21.62 -1.08
N GLN A 26 -10.51 -21.01 -1.34
CA GLN A 26 -11.14 -20.02 -0.46
C GLN A 26 -11.69 -20.64 0.84
N ALA A 27 -11.30 -20.10 2.00
CA ALA A 27 -12.07 -20.19 3.25
C ALA A 27 -11.83 -18.93 4.12
N GLY A 28 -12.92 -18.36 4.65
CA GLY A 28 -13.01 -16.96 5.11
C GLY A 28 -12.39 -16.59 6.47
N GLY A 29 -12.17 -15.26 6.63
CA GLY A 29 -11.78 -14.56 7.86
C GLY A 29 -11.27 -13.13 7.57
N PRO A 30 -11.33 -12.17 8.52
CA PRO A 30 -10.93 -10.77 8.30
C PRO A 30 -9.43 -10.63 8.07
N VAL A 31 -9.05 -10.28 6.85
CA VAL A 31 -7.67 -9.91 6.54
C VAL A 31 -7.70 -8.64 5.69
N ALA A 32 -7.15 -7.54 6.24
CA ALA A 32 -6.77 -6.39 5.44
C ALA A 32 -5.38 -6.64 4.83
N ILE A 33 -5.33 -7.28 3.66
CA ILE A 33 -4.09 -7.38 2.88
C ILE A 33 -3.94 -6.07 2.13
N LEU A 34 -2.95 -5.24 2.43
CA LEU A 34 -2.53 -4.17 1.50
C LEU A 34 -1.68 -4.82 0.40
N SER A 35 -2.28 -5.12 -0.76
CA SER A 35 -1.64 -5.65 -1.99
C SER A 35 -1.92 -4.76 -3.21
N GLY A 36 -0.92 -3.97 -3.63
CA GLY A 36 -0.88 -3.19 -4.86
C GLY A 36 -0.70 -4.01 -6.14
N LYS A 37 -0.63 -5.35 -6.07
CA LYS A 37 -0.60 -6.21 -7.27
C LYS A 37 -2.01 -6.63 -7.65
N GLY A 38 -2.80 -5.64 -8.08
CA GLY A 38 -4.16 -5.84 -8.57
C GLY A 38 -5.20 -5.62 -7.47
N CYS A 39 -5.73 -4.40 -7.41
CA CYS A 39 -6.96 -4.03 -6.70
C CYS A 39 -7.14 -4.73 -5.34
N VAL A 40 -6.45 -4.24 -4.30
CA VAL A 40 -6.85 -4.59 -2.94
C VAL A 40 -8.00 -3.69 -2.51
N ARG A 41 -9.07 -4.35 -2.12
CA ARG A 41 -10.18 -3.77 -1.41
C ARG A 41 -9.83 -3.76 0.07
N LEU A 42 -9.73 -2.58 0.66
CA LEU A 42 -9.85 -2.44 2.10
C LEU A 42 -11.30 -2.80 2.48
N SER A 43 -11.53 -4.02 2.96
CA SER A 43 -12.87 -4.44 3.40
C SER A 43 -12.94 -4.52 4.92
N GLU A 44 -13.86 -3.78 5.51
CA GLU A 44 -14.36 -4.08 6.84
C GLU A 44 -15.24 -5.33 6.75
N SER A 45 -14.90 -6.39 7.49
CA SER A 45 -15.85 -7.47 7.75
C SER A 45 -16.26 -7.42 9.22
N ARG A 46 -17.56 -7.33 9.47
CA ARG A 46 -18.13 -7.52 10.81
C ARG A 46 -17.86 -8.94 11.29
N GLU A 47 -17.35 -9.08 12.51
CA GLU A 47 -17.18 -10.37 13.18
C GLU A 47 -18.51 -11.15 13.25
N SER A 48 -18.53 -12.34 12.66
CA SER A 48 -19.33 -13.44 13.20
C SER A 48 -18.42 -14.22 14.14
N ALA A 49 -18.85 -14.38 15.40
CA ALA A 49 -18.12 -14.98 16.50
C ALA A 49 -17.63 -16.42 16.23
N ALA A 50 -16.49 -16.59 15.55
CA ALA A 50 -15.80 -17.86 15.44
C ALA A 50 -14.60 -17.88 16.39
N GLN A 51 -14.78 -18.57 17.52
CA GLN A 51 -13.74 -18.83 18.52
C GLN A 51 -12.76 -19.90 18.00
N GLY A 52 -11.64 -19.48 17.41
CA GLY A 52 -10.54 -20.37 17.02
C GLY A 52 -9.23 -19.61 16.82
N PRO A 53 -8.06 -20.25 17.01
CA PRO A 53 -6.77 -19.61 16.77
C PRO A 53 -6.63 -19.28 15.28
N GLN A 54 -6.60 -17.98 14.93
CA GLN A 54 -6.38 -17.53 13.56
C GLN A 54 -4.90 -17.25 13.34
N GLU A 55 -4.34 -17.82 12.26
CA GLU A 55 -2.99 -17.49 11.83
C GLU A 55 -2.96 -16.06 11.27
N PRO A 56 -1.92 -15.27 11.60
CA PRO A 56 -1.83 -13.90 11.12
C PRO A 56 -1.62 -13.88 9.60
N PRO A 57 -2.29 -12.98 8.87
CA PRO A 57 -2.06 -12.83 7.45
C PRO A 57 -0.66 -12.31 7.18
N SER A 58 0.08 -13.07 6.37
CA SER A 58 1.44 -12.74 5.93
C SER A 58 1.44 -12.44 4.42
N ILE A 59 2.23 -11.44 4.02
CA ILE A 59 2.34 -10.99 2.64
C ILE A 59 3.83 -10.95 2.29
N VAL A 60 4.21 -11.63 1.21
CA VAL A 60 5.57 -11.64 0.69
C VAL A 60 5.52 -11.14 -0.75
N GLU A 61 6.39 -10.19 -1.08
CA GLU A 61 6.47 -9.61 -2.42
C GLU A 61 7.87 -9.80 -3.00
N PHE A 62 7.94 -10.54 -4.10
CA PHE A 62 9.13 -10.62 -4.95
C PHE A 62 8.91 -9.76 -6.21
N CYS A 63 9.69 -8.70 -6.34
CA CYS A 63 9.69 -7.76 -7.46
C CYS A 63 11.00 -7.79 -8.28
N THR A 64 12.13 -8.25 -7.70
CA THR A 64 13.44 -8.30 -8.37
C THR A 64 13.52 -9.36 -9.49
N GLY A 65 12.69 -10.40 -9.44
CA GLY A 65 12.57 -11.40 -10.51
C GLY A 65 12.01 -10.87 -11.84
N ARG A 66 11.79 -9.55 -11.96
CA ARG A 66 11.16 -8.87 -13.10
C ARG A 66 12.11 -7.92 -13.83
N TYR A 67 13.41 -7.93 -13.50
CA TYR A 67 14.38 -7.07 -14.16
C TYR A 67 14.50 -7.39 -15.65
N GLY A 68 14.09 -6.44 -16.49
CA GLY A 68 14.27 -6.50 -17.94
C GLY A 68 15.57 -5.82 -18.36
N CYS A 69 16.11 -6.21 -19.52
CA CYS A 69 17.29 -5.55 -20.12
C CYS A 69 16.91 -4.39 -21.06
N ASP A 70 15.60 -4.12 -21.19
CA ASP A 70 15.07 -3.12 -22.12
C ASP A 70 15.11 -1.71 -21.50
N PRO A 71 15.46 -0.65 -22.26
CA PRO A 71 15.53 0.72 -21.73
C PRO A 71 14.25 1.18 -21.03
N ASP A 72 13.07 0.75 -21.47
CA ASP A 72 11.79 1.14 -20.87
C ASP A 72 11.60 0.52 -19.47
N THR A 73 12.37 -0.53 -19.13
CA THR A 73 12.35 -1.20 -17.83
C THR A 73 13.35 -0.65 -16.83
N LEU A 74 14.29 0.22 -17.24
CA LEU A 74 15.35 0.73 -16.37
C LEU A 74 14.82 1.47 -15.13
N VAL A 75 13.78 2.29 -15.30
CA VAL A 75 13.16 3.01 -14.17
C VAL A 75 12.49 2.04 -13.20
N ALA A 76 11.79 1.02 -13.71
CA ALA A 76 11.18 -0.01 -12.88
C ALA A 76 12.26 -0.81 -12.14
N ASN A 77 13.35 -1.19 -12.82
CA ASN A 77 14.45 -1.94 -12.22
C ASN A 77 15.17 -1.16 -11.11
N ALA A 78 15.30 0.16 -11.25
CA ALA A 78 15.92 1.01 -10.24
C ALA A 78 15.00 1.30 -9.04
N LEU A 79 13.69 1.04 -9.19
CA LEU A 79 12.68 1.44 -8.23
C LEU A 79 12.16 0.27 -7.41
N PHE A 80 11.91 -0.88 -8.03
CA PHE A 80 11.31 -2.03 -7.35
C PHE A 80 12.30 -2.84 -6.52
N ALA A 81 11.83 -3.36 -5.40
CA ALA A 81 12.59 -4.20 -4.49
C ALA A 81 11.74 -5.34 -3.93
N ASP A 82 12.41 -6.34 -3.32
CA ASP A 82 11.73 -7.43 -2.61
C ASP A 82 11.48 -7.06 -1.15
N GLY A 83 10.42 -7.62 -0.57
CA GLY A 83 10.10 -7.43 0.84
C GLY A 83 9.17 -8.51 1.39
N ALA A 84 9.07 -8.56 2.72
CA ALA A 84 8.06 -9.35 3.43
C ALA A 84 7.50 -8.54 4.59
N ALA A 85 6.17 -8.62 4.80
CA ALA A 85 5.52 -8.07 5.98
C ALA A 85 4.34 -8.95 6.43
N ALA A 86 4.05 -8.91 7.72
CA ALA A 86 2.86 -9.50 8.31
C ALA A 86 2.07 -8.42 9.05
N LEU A 87 0.75 -8.45 8.92
CA LEU A 87 -0.15 -7.55 9.64
C LEU A 87 -1.03 -8.41 10.53
N VAL A 88 -1.01 -8.18 11.84
CA VAL A 88 -1.90 -8.87 12.77
C VAL A 88 -2.96 -7.89 13.24
N GLY A 89 -4.21 -8.22 12.96
CA GLY A 89 -5.38 -7.46 13.37
C GLY A 89 -6.24 -8.23 14.36
N ARG A 90 -6.82 -7.51 15.33
CA ARG A 90 -7.93 -7.99 16.15
C ARG A 90 -8.95 -6.88 16.37
N SER A 91 -10.19 -7.27 16.67
CA SER A 91 -11.21 -6.35 17.15
C SER A 91 -10.72 -5.56 18.36
N ALA A 92 -11.03 -4.28 18.35
CA ALA A 92 -10.67 -3.38 19.44
C ALA A 92 -11.50 -3.72 20.68
N THR A 93 -10.83 -3.77 21.83
CA THR A 93 -11.46 -3.84 23.14
C THR A 93 -11.37 -2.48 23.83
N SER A 94 -12.32 -2.18 24.71
CA SER A 94 -12.32 -0.92 25.46
C SER A 94 -10.98 -0.73 26.20
N GLY A 95 -10.28 0.38 25.92
CA GLY A 95 -8.99 0.71 26.53
C GLY A 95 -7.75 0.33 25.71
N ASP A 96 -7.91 -0.21 24.49
CA ASP A 96 -6.77 -0.39 23.59
C ASP A 96 -6.21 0.96 23.12
N GLU A 97 -4.93 1.23 23.38
CA GLU A 97 -4.22 2.44 22.88
C GLU A 97 -3.55 2.24 21.51
N ALA A 98 -3.93 1.18 20.78
CA ALA A 98 -3.27 0.82 19.53
C ALA A 98 -4.09 1.24 18.31
N TRP A 99 -3.38 1.51 17.23
CA TRP A 99 -3.94 1.93 15.95
C TRP A 99 -5.00 0.92 15.49
N GLY A 100 -6.20 1.40 15.20
CA GLY A 100 -7.31 0.66 14.64
C GLY A 100 -7.72 1.26 13.31
N MET A 101 -7.95 0.42 12.30
CA MET A 101 -8.58 0.88 11.07
C MET A 101 -10.07 1.10 11.35
N VAL A 102 -10.56 2.31 11.10
CA VAL A 102 -11.94 2.72 11.36
C VAL A 102 -12.76 2.98 10.10
N ALA A 103 -12.10 3.11 8.95
CA ALA A 103 -12.75 3.25 7.66
C ALA A 103 -11.81 2.90 6.51
N ALA A 104 -12.43 2.56 5.38
CA ALA A 104 -11.80 2.21 4.12
C ALA A 104 -12.51 2.90 2.95
N GLY A 105 -11.77 3.32 1.93
CA GLY A 105 -12.30 3.97 0.74
C GLY A 105 -11.50 3.60 -0.50
N SER A 106 -12.20 3.47 -1.64
CA SER A 106 -11.61 3.18 -2.95
C SER A 106 -12.17 4.14 -4.01
N ASN A 107 -11.34 4.55 -4.95
CA ASN A 107 -11.71 5.42 -6.06
C ASN A 107 -11.01 5.02 -7.35
N LEU A 108 -11.81 4.62 -8.34
CA LEU A 108 -11.36 4.48 -9.71
C LEU A 108 -11.34 5.85 -10.38
N MET A 109 -10.17 6.34 -10.75
CA MET A 109 -10.04 7.62 -11.43
C MET A 109 -10.57 7.52 -12.87
N PRO A 110 -11.33 8.51 -13.36
CA PRO A 110 -11.84 8.50 -14.73
C PRO A 110 -10.72 8.60 -15.75
N ASP A 111 -10.91 7.95 -16.91
CA ASP A 111 -10.00 7.99 -18.07
C ASP A 111 -8.54 7.59 -17.74
N ALA A 112 -8.38 6.67 -16.79
CA ALA A 112 -7.10 6.27 -16.22
C ALA A 112 -6.73 4.80 -16.45
N GLU A 113 -7.57 4.04 -17.17
CA GLU A 113 -7.52 2.57 -17.30
C GLU A 113 -6.15 2.06 -17.75
N ASP A 114 -5.56 2.76 -18.73
CA ASP A 114 -4.27 2.40 -19.31
C ASP A 114 -3.07 3.06 -18.60
N SER A 115 -3.31 3.80 -17.52
CA SER A 115 -2.27 4.60 -16.85
C SER A 115 -1.32 3.77 -15.99
N MET A 116 -1.81 2.64 -15.48
CA MET A 116 -0.99 1.64 -14.81
C MET A 116 -1.59 0.28 -15.14
N THR A 117 -0.86 -0.54 -15.88
CA THR A 117 -1.36 -1.84 -16.33
C THR A 117 -0.38 -2.96 -16.00
N TRP A 118 -0.92 -4.16 -15.85
CA TRP A 118 -0.16 -5.40 -15.79
C TRP A 118 -0.52 -6.25 -17.00
N ARG A 119 0.51 -6.72 -17.71
CA ARG A 119 0.37 -7.67 -18.81
C ARG A 119 1.14 -8.93 -18.46
N ILE A 120 0.53 -10.09 -18.66
CA ILE A 120 1.20 -11.38 -18.51
C ILE A 120 1.86 -11.69 -19.84
N GLY A 121 3.20 -11.71 -19.87
CA GLY A 121 3.98 -12.10 -21.03
C GLY A 121 4.61 -13.49 -20.85
N ASN A 122 5.30 -13.96 -21.89
CA ASN A 122 5.94 -15.28 -21.89
C ASN A 122 7.05 -15.45 -20.83
N HIS A 123 7.52 -14.36 -20.23
CA HIS A 123 8.62 -14.33 -19.26
C HIS A 123 8.21 -13.68 -17.92
N GLY A 124 6.92 -13.69 -17.59
CA GLY A 124 6.38 -13.13 -16.34
C GLY A 124 5.51 -11.90 -16.57
N PHE A 125 5.15 -11.19 -15.48
CA PHE A 125 4.29 -10.01 -15.62
C PHE A 125 5.10 -8.74 -15.87
N GLN A 126 4.67 -8.02 -16.88
CA GLN A 126 5.18 -6.75 -17.34
C GLN A 126 4.27 -5.64 -16.83
N MET A 127 4.85 -4.67 -16.13
CA MET A 127 4.12 -3.48 -15.68
C MET A 127 4.39 -2.34 -16.66
N THR A 128 3.33 -1.61 -17.06
CA THR A 128 3.49 -0.32 -17.73
C THR A 128 3.01 0.78 -16.81
N LEU A 129 3.79 1.85 -16.70
CA LEU A 129 3.43 3.03 -15.92
C LEU A 129 3.43 4.27 -16.82
N SER A 130 2.25 4.85 -17.01
CA SER A 130 2.10 6.06 -17.80
C SER A 130 2.73 7.26 -17.09
N PRO A 131 3.42 8.15 -17.82
CA PRO A 131 3.95 9.39 -17.24
C PRO A 131 2.86 10.35 -16.76
N ARG A 132 1.57 10.10 -17.11
CA ARG A 132 0.39 10.87 -16.71
C ARG A 132 -0.12 10.57 -15.29
N VAL A 133 0.34 9.49 -14.65
CA VAL A 133 -0.12 9.11 -13.30
C VAL A 133 -0.02 10.27 -12.29
N PRO A 134 1.11 11.00 -12.19
CA PRO A 134 1.21 12.23 -11.40
C PRO A 134 0.09 13.25 -11.63
N ASP A 135 -0.27 13.49 -12.89
CA ASP A 135 -1.28 14.49 -13.25
C ASP A 135 -2.69 14.03 -12.88
N LEU A 136 -2.98 12.73 -13.07
CA LEU A 136 -4.25 12.12 -12.65
C LEU A 136 -4.44 12.18 -11.13
N ILE A 137 -3.39 11.88 -10.37
CA ILE A 137 -3.39 12.06 -8.91
C ILE A 137 -3.68 13.52 -8.57
N GLY A 138 -2.98 14.46 -9.22
CA GLY A 138 -3.17 15.89 -9.03
C GLY A 138 -4.61 16.37 -9.27
N ALA A 139 -5.28 15.81 -10.29
CA ALA A 139 -6.61 16.21 -10.69
C ALA A 139 -7.73 15.59 -9.85
N HIS A 140 -7.59 14.32 -9.45
CA HIS A 140 -8.71 13.53 -8.93
C HIS A 140 -8.62 13.18 -7.44
N LEU A 141 -7.43 13.23 -6.82
CA LEU A 141 -7.25 12.74 -5.45
C LEU A 141 -8.01 13.59 -4.42
N ARG A 142 -7.79 14.92 -4.42
CA ARG A 142 -8.34 15.81 -3.40
C ARG A 142 -9.88 15.81 -3.36
N PRO A 143 -10.60 16.01 -4.48
CA PRO A 143 -12.06 16.08 -4.44
C PRO A 143 -12.69 14.79 -3.93
N TRP A 144 -12.15 13.64 -4.33
CA TRP A 144 -12.62 12.34 -3.83
C TRP A 144 -12.34 12.19 -2.32
N LEU A 145 -11.11 12.48 -1.90
CA LEU A 145 -10.70 12.24 -0.51
C LEU A 145 -11.47 13.16 0.46
N GLU A 146 -11.70 14.42 0.10
CA GLU A 146 -12.54 15.33 0.88
C GLU A 146 -13.98 14.83 0.97
N ALA A 147 -14.57 14.35 -0.13
CA ALA A 147 -15.93 13.80 -0.13
C ALA A 147 -16.05 12.53 0.72
N TRP A 148 -15.08 11.62 0.62
CA TRP A 148 -15.05 10.41 1.42
C TRP A 148 -14.88 10.71 2.92
N LEU A 149 -13.94 11.59 3.30
CA LEU A 149 -13.79 12.02 4.70
C LEU A 149 -15.04 12.74 5.22
N ALA A 150 -15.67 13.58 4.41
CA ALA A 150 -16.90 14.26 4.79
C ALA A 150 -18.04 13.26 5.08
N SER A 151 -18.13 12.15 4.33
CA SER A 151 -19.08 11.07 4.59
C SER A 151 -18.87 10.38 5.94
N LEU A 152 -17.66 10.47 6.49
CA LEU A 152 -17.28 9.97 7.82
C LEU A 152 -17.35 11.07 8.90
N GLY A 153 -17.79 12.28 8.56
CA GLY A 153 -17.80 13.42 9.48
C GLY A 153 -16.38 13.90 9.86
N ARG A 154 -15.42 13.78 8.94
CA ARG A 154 -14.02 14.21 9.09
C ARG A 154 -13.63 15.16 7.97
N ARG A 155 -12.53 15.87 8.15
CA ARG A 155 -11.88 16.71 7.13
C ARG A 155 -10.40 16.37 7.03
N LEU A 156 -9.76 16.83 5.96
CA LEU A 156 -8.32 16.64 5.75
C LEU A 156 -7.49 17.24 6.89
N GLU A 157 -7.92 18.37 7.45
CA GLU A 157 -7.22 19.09 8.52
C GLU A 157 -7.29 18.36 9.86
N ASP A 158 -8.19 17.39 10.01
CA ASP A 158 -8.32 16.58 11.22
C ASP A 158 -7.30 15.42 11.23
N LEU A 159 -6.61 15.15 10.11
CA LEU A 159 -5.59 14.11 9.98
C LEU A 159 -4.24 14.60 10.50
N ASN A 160 -3.60 13.79 11.34
CA ASN A 160 -2.35 14.14 12.02
C ASN A 160 -1.11 13.48 11.41
N SER A 161 -1.27 12.37 10.69
CA SER A 161 -0.17 11.68 10.02
C SER A 161 -0.61 10.96 8.73
N TRP A 162 0.36 10.65 7.88
CA TRP A 162 0.13 10.17 6.52
C TRP A 162 1.09 9.04 6.16
N ALA A 163 0.54 7.89 5.78
CA ALA A 163 1.29 6.76 5.23
C ALA A 163 1.01 6.62 3.73
N VAL A 164 1.72 7.39 2.91
CA VAL A 164 1.50 7.40 1.45
C VAL A 164 2.42 6.39 0.79
N HIS A 165 1.86 5.42 0.05
CA HIS A 165 2.60 4.47 -0.78
C HIS A 165 3.37 5.22 -1.88
N PRO A 166 4.71 5.14 -1.87
CA PRO A 166 5.52 5.79 -2.86
C PRO A 166 5.68 4.88 -4.08
N GLY A 167 4.75 4.99 -5.04
CA GLY A 167 4.93 4.35 -6.35
C GLY A 167 6.22 4.83 -7.06
N GLY A 168 6.72 6.01 -6.67
CA GLY A 168 8.01 6.62 -6.99
C GLY A 168 8.07 8.06 -6.44
N PRO A 169 9.20 8.80 -6.58
CA PRO A 169 9.33 10.15 -6.01
C PRO A 169 8.30 11.15 -6.53
N ARG A 170 7.93 11.02 -7.82
CA ARG A 170 6.90 11.86 -8.45
C ARG A 170 5.50 11.65 -7.87
N VAL A 171 5.19 10.44 -7.38
CA VAL A 171 3.90 10.14 -6.74
C VAL A 171 3.78 10.93 -5.44
N LEU A 172 4.80 10.88 -4.58
CA LEU A 172 4.83 11.65 -3.32
C LEU A 172 4.69 13.15 -3.57
N THR A 173 5.43 13.67 -4.55
CA THR A 173 5.34 15.10 -4.93
C THR A 173 3.93 15.48 -5.39
N SER A 174 3.28 14.61 -6.16
CA SER A 174 1.93 14.86 -6.69
C SER A 174 0.88 14.82 -5.58
N VAL A 175 0.99 13.87 -4.65
CA VAL A 175 0.13 13.78 -3.47
C VAL A 175 0.31 15.02 -2.58
N ALA A 176 1.56 15.40 -2.29
CA ALA A 176 1.86 16.59 -1.50
C ALA A 176 1.21 17.85 -2.10
N LYS A 177 1.38 18.06 -3.40
CA LYS A 177 0.78 19.19 -4.11
C LYS A 177 -0.74 19.13 -4.13
N ALA A 178 -1.33 17.97 -4.42
CA ALA A 178 -2.78 17.80 -4.52
C ALA A 178 -3.47 18.09 -3.18
N LEU A 179 -2.89 17.61 -2.08
CA LEU A 179 -3.48 17.69 -0.75
C LEU A 179 -2.97 18.86 0.08
N GLY A 180 -2.00 19.63 -0.43
CA GLY A 180 -1.37 20.74 0.30
C GLY A 180 -0.50 20.29 1.49
N LEU A 181 0.09 19.09 1.42
CA LEU A 181 0.94 18.54 2.46
C LEU A 181 2.37 19.06 2.33
N SER A 182 3.05 19.21 3.46
CA SER A 182 4.48 19.54 3.48
C SER A 182 5.33 18.30 3.16
N GLU A 183 6.55 18.51 2.66
CA GLU A 183 7.52 17.42 2.49
C GLU A 183 7.82 16.71 3.82
N ALA A 184 7.87 17.45 4.93
CA ALA A 184 8.06 16.90 6.26
C ALA A 184 6.94 15.92 6.66
N THR A 185 5.70 16.17 6.20
CA THR A 185 4.57 15.27 6.44
C THR A 185 4.75 13.92 5.74
N LEU A 186 5.47 13.89 4.61
CA LEU A 186 5.71 12.68 3.82
C LEU A 186 7.13 12.12 3.99
N ALA A 187 7.91 12.64 4.96
CA ALA A 187 9.30 12.28 5.16
C ALA A 187 9.46 10.76 5.36
N THR A 188 8.64 10.15 6.22
CA THR A 188 8.69 8.70 6.46
C THR A 188 8.43 7.88 5.20
N SER A 189 7.49 8.29 4.35
CA SER A 189 7.25 7.64 3.05
C SER A 189 8.45 7.75 2.11
N ALA A 190 9.09 8.93 2.06
CA ALA A 190 10.26 9.18 1.24
C ALA A 190 11.49 8.40 1.74
N GLU A 191 11.70 8.33 3.05
CA GLU A 191 12.76 7.56 3.69
C GLU A 191 12.62 6.06 3.41
N ILE A 192 11.42 5.49 3.56
CA ILE A 192 11.20 4.08 3.25
C ILE A 192 11.47 3.79 1.77
N LEU A 193 11.05 4.68 0.85
CA LEU A 193 11.39 4.53 -0.56
C LEU A 193 12.90 4.55 -0.79
N ALA A 194 13.64 5.45 -0.15
CA ALA A 194 15.08 5.56 -0.31
C ALA A 194 15.84 4.38 0.31
N GLU A 195 15.39 3.87 1.46
CA GLU A 195 16.03 2.78 2.20
C GLU A 195 15.69 1.38 1.67
N CYS A 196 14.52 1.22 1.07
CA CYS A 196 13.94 -0.08 0.74
C CYS A 196 13.52 -0.22 -0.72
N GLY A 197 13.44 0.87 -1.48
CA GLY A 197 12.78 0.87 -2.78
C GLY A 197 11.27 0.71 -2.67
N ASN A 198 10.63 0.57 -3.83
CA ASN A 198 9.22 0.23 -3.96
C ASN A 198 9.06 -1.29 -3.84
N MET A 199 8.70 -1.78 -2.65
CA MET A 199 8.39 -3.19 -2.39
C MET A 199 6.94 -3.52 -2.75
N SER A 200 6.41 -2.87 -3.80
CA SER A 200 4.99 -2.93 -4.15
C SER A 200 4.15 -2.55 -2.92
N SER A 201 3.14 -3.34 -2.64
CA SER A 201 2.17 -3.15 -1.59
C SER A 201 2.72 -3.13 -0.18
N LEU A 202 3.81 -3.86 0.07
CA LEU A 202 4.40 -3.94 1.41
C LEU A 202 4.95 -2.60 1.84
N THR A 203 5.29 -1.72 0.89
CA THR A 203 5.87 -0.41 1.18
C THR A 203 5.01 0.39 2.15
N VAL A 204 3.68 0.37 2.02
CA VAL A 204 2.80 1.10 2.96
C VAL A 204 2.81 0.47 4.36
N LEU A 205 2.99 -0.84 4.49
CA LEU A 205 3.11 -1.52 5.78
C LEU A 205 4.42 -1.13 6.47
N PHE A 206 5.54 -1.05 5.74
CA PHE A 206 6.81 -0.55 6.28
C PHE A 206 6.70 0.90 6.77
N ILE A 207 5.96 1.74 6.04
CA ILE A 207 5.71 3.13 6.43
C ILE A 207 4.88 3.19 7.72
N LEU A 208 3.77 2.43 7.77
CA LEU A 208 2.93 2.36 8.97
C LEU A 208 3.72 1.88 10.19
N GLN A 209 4.55 0.85 10.04
CA GLN A 209 5.39 0.36 11.12
C GLN A 209 6.36 1.43 11.61
N ARG A 210 7.03 2.15 10.69
CA ARG A 210 7.97 3.23 11.05
C ARG A 210 7.26 4.38 11.75
N LEU A 211 6.07 4.78 11.27
CA LEU A 211 5.25 5.81 11.91
C LEU A 211 4.82 5.40 13.33
N GLN A 212 4.42 4.13 13.53
CA GLN A 212 4.10 3.60 14.86
C GLN A 212 5.32 3.65 15.78
N GLN A 213 6.50 3.24 15.31
CA GLN A 213 7.75 3.30 16.08
C GLN A 213 8.16 4.74 16.43
N GLN A 214 7.85 5.70 15.56
CA GLN A 214 8.09 7.13 15.77
C GLN A 214 7.05 7.80 16.68
N GLY A 215 6.00 7.08 17.11
CA GLY A 215 4.92 7.65 17.91
C GLY A 215 4.10 8.68 17.14
N ALA A 216 3.90 8.47 15.84
CA ALA A 216 3.09 9.35 15.01
C ALA A 216 1.68 9.49 15.58
N ARG A 217 1.13 10.70 15.45
CA ARG A 217 -0.18 11.05 16.00
C ARG A 217 -1.31 10.53 15.10
N LEU A 218 -2.34 9.97 15.71
CA LEU A 218 -3.61 9.61 15.08
C LEU A 218 -4.55 10.82 15.04
N PRO A 219 -5.48 10.94 14.08
CA PRO A 219 -5.76 9.99 13.01
C PRO A 219 -4.65 9.95 11.95
N CYS A 220 -4.32 8.74 11.47
CA CYS A 220 -3.39 8.53 10.36
C CYS A 220 -4.16 8.10 9.12
N LEU A 221 -3.83 8.66 7.96
CA LEU A 221 -4.35 8.18 6.68
C LEU A 221 -3.29 7.39 5.92
N ALA A 222 -3.56 6.11 5.65
CA ALA A 222 -2.80 5.34 4.68
C ALA A 222 -3.40 5.49 3.29
N LEU A 223 -2.56 5.75 2.28
CA LEU A 223 -2.98 5.99 0.90
C LEU A 223 -2.14 5.16 -0.07
N GLY A 224 -2.80 4.39 -0.93
CA GLY A 224 -2.21 3.53 -1.95
C GLY A 224 -2.71 3.85 -3.36
N PHE A 225 -1.90 3.51 -4.37
CA PHE A 225 -2.30 3.61 -5.78
C PHE A 225 -2.04 2.29 -6.48
N GLY A 226 -2.97 1.87 -7.33
CA GLY A 226 -2.89 0.63 -8.09
C GLY A 226 -3.39 0.77 -9.52
N PRO A 227 -3.32 -0.33 -10.31
CA PRO A 227 -3.79 -0.36 -11.69
C PRO A 227 -5.23 0.12 -11.83
N GLY A 228 -5.51 0.95 -12.83
CA GLY A 228 -6.87 1.43 -13.12
C GLY A 228 -7.02 2.90 -13.52
N LEU A 229 -6.26 3.90 -13.07
CA LEU A 229 -5.59 4.12 -11.80
C LEU A 229 -6.63 4.13 -10.65
N VAL A 230 -6.41 3.32 -9.62
CA VAL A 230 -7.24 3.28 -8.41
C VAL A 230 -6.49 3.90 -7.25
N ALA A 231 -7.16 4.76 -6.47
CA ALA A 231 -6.70 5.20 -5.16
C ALA A 231 -7.42 4.42 -4.05
N GLU A 232 -6.65 3.92 -3.09
CA GLU A 232 -7.15 3.19 -1.90
C GLU A 232 -6.74 3.95 -0.65
N ALA A 233 -7.67 4.18 0.29
CA ALA A 233 -7.44 4.92 1.52
C ALA A 233 -7.93 4.16 2.75
N ALA A 234 -7.11 4.09 3.80
CA ALA A 234 -7.50 3.58 5.12
C ALA A 234 -7.34 4.69 6.16
N LEU A 235 -8.37 4.91 6.96
CA LEU A 235 -8.32 5.79 8.12
C LEU A 235 -8.00 4.96 9.37
N LEU A 236 -6.94 5.36 10.07
CA LEU A 236 -6.49 4.75 11.32
C LEU A 236 -6.70 5.73 12.48
N GLU A 237 -7.27 5.26 13.59
CA GLU A 237 -7.52 6.00 14.84
C GLU A 237 -7.08 5.20 16.07
#